data_AF-A0A4R6XD81-F1
#
_entry.id   AF-A0A4R6XD81-F1
#
_cell.length_a   1.000
_cell.length_b   1.000
_cell.length_c   1.000
_cell.angle_alpha   90.00
_cell.angle_beta   90.00
_cell.angle_gamma   90.00
#
_symmetry.space_group_name_H-M   'P 1'
#
loop_
_entity.id
_entity.type
_entity.pdbx_description
1 polymer ?
#
loop_
_entity_poly.entity_id
_entity_poly.type
_entity_poly.pdbx_seq_one_letter_code
_entity_poly.pdbx_strand_id
1 'polypeptide(L)'
;MTRVLTSRIVKGFSILTVAFSANFAMAETSDDCTAKLEKYLDTLRKNVASDYISPRQKEASQKLIDKAARLRANTEYTYTDCAVFDKLLF
;
A
#
# COMPACT_ATOMS: atom_id res chain seq x y z
N MET A 1 -44.54 -52.17 -28.81
CA MET A 1 -44.50 -51.14 -27.75
C MET A 1 -43.20 -51.31 -26.98
N THR A 2 -42.24 -50.39 -27.15
CA THR A 2 -41.08 -50.13 -26.27
C THR A 2 -40.16 -49.16 -27.00
N ARG A 3 -39.81 -48.04 -26.36
CA ARG A 3 -38.43 -47.59 -26.13
C ARG A 3 -38.46 -46.24 -25.40
N VAL A 4 -38.10 -46.31 -24.13
CA VAL A 4 -37.63 -45.17 -23.34
C VAL A 4 -36.34 -44.66 -23.99
N LEU A 5 -36.24 -43.36 -24.24
CA LEU A 5 -34.99 -42.68 -24.54
C LEU A 5 -34.91 -41.41 -23.70
N THR A 6 -33.97 -41.50 -22.77
CA THR A 6 -33.47 -40.57 -21.77
C THR A 6 -32.91 -39.26 -22.31
N SER A 7 -32.94 -38.24 -21.46
CA SER A 7 -31.99 -37.11 -21.37
C SER A 7 -32.11 -36.07 -22.50
N ARG A 8 -32.30 -34.78 -22.21
CA ARG A 8 -31.26 -33.95 -21.61
C ARG A 8 -31.84 -32.79 -20.80
N ILE A 9 -31.41 -32.78 -19.55
CA ILE A 9 -31.34 -31.65 -18.63
C ILE A 9 -30.48 -30.55 -19.27
N VAL A 10 -30.54 -29.36 -18.68
CA VAL A 10 -29.64 -28.21 -18.87
C VAL A 10 -30.18 -27.14 -19.83
N LYS A 11 -31.25 -26.45 -19.41
CA LYS A 11 -31.39 -25.02 -19.76
C LYS A 11 -30.46 -24.25 -18.83
N GLY A 12 -29.20 -24.16 -19.28
CA GLY A 12 -28.12 -23.48 -18.58
C GLY A 12 -28.45 -22.00 -18.38
N PHE A 13 -28.33 -21.58 -17.13
CA PHE A 13 -28.20 -20.19 -16.70
C PHE A 13 -27.05 -19.52 -17.48
N SER A 14 -27.36 -18.61 -18.39
CA SER A 14 -26.37 -17.66 -18.92
C SER A 14 -26.21 -16.52 -17.92
N ILE A 15 -25.36 -16.72 -16.91
CA ILE A 15 -24.84 -15.62 -16.09
C ILE A 15 -23.76 -14.94 -16.91
N LEU A 16 -24.08 -13.78 -17.46
CA LEU A 16 -23.10 -12.84 -18.00
C LEU A 16 -22.15 -12.45 -16.86
N THR A 17 -20.97 -13.07 -16.81
CA THR A 17 -19.89 -12.62 -15.94
C THR A 17 -19.25 -11.40 -16.61
N VAL A 18 -19.59 -10.22 -16.11
CA VAL A 18 -18.87 -8.99 -16.44
C VAL A 18 -17.51 -9.11 -15.77
N ALA A 19 -16.51 -9.61 -16.51
CA ALA A 19 -15.13 -9.54 -16.09
C ALA A 19 -14.72 -8.06 -16.08
N PHE A 20 -14.83 -7.41 -14.92
CA PHE A 20 -14.08 -6.19 -14.63
C PHE A 20 -12.60 -6.57 -14.64
N SER A 21 -11.97 -6.54 -15.82
CA SER A 21 -10.52 -6.47 -15.93
C SER A 21 -10.11 -5.10 -15.43
N ALA A 22 -9.98 -4.99 -14.11
CA ALA A 22 -9.23 -3.92 -13.48
C ALA A 22 -7.77 -4.13 -13.87
N ASN A 23 -7.42 -3.65 -15.07
CA ASN A 23 -6.05 -3.31 -15.43
C ASN A 23 -5.67 -2.15 -14.51
N PHE A 24 -5.28 -2.46 -13.28
CA PHE A 24 -4.40 -1.59 -12.52
C PHE A 24 -3.06 -1.63 -13.24
N ALA A 25 -2.98 -0.89 -14.35
CA ALA A 25 -1.72 -0.40 -14.83
C ALA A 25 -1.18 0.49 -13.71
N MET A 26 -0.50 -0.13 -12.75
CA MET A 26 0.41 0.57 -11.87
C MET A 26 1.49 1.09 -12.82
N ALA A 27 1.28 2.33 -13.28
CA ALA A 27 2.32 3.09 -13.94
C ALA A 27 3.55 2.99 -13.04
N GLU A 28 4.63 2.41 -13.56
CA GLU A 28 5.97 2.59 -13.02
C GLU A 28 6.27 4.10 -13.07
N THR A 29 5.81 4.82 -12.05
CA THR A 29 6.49 6.04 -11.63
C THR A 29 7.83 5.55 -11.15
N SER A 30 8.91 5.90 -11.85
CA SER A 30 10.28 5.70 -11.37
C SER A 30 10.33 5.92 -9.85
N ASP A 31 10.79 4.91 -9.10
CA ASP A 31 10.82 4.77 -7.63
C ASP A 31 11.59 5.91 -6.91
N ASP A 32 11.15 7.15 -7.06
CA ASP A 32 11.73 8.32 -6.40
C ASP A 32 11.18 8.49 -4.97
N CYS A 33 10.29 7.60 -4.54
CA CYS A 33 9.74 7.60 -3.20
C CYS A 33 10.78 7.25 -2.14
N THR A 34 11.73 6.36 -2.44
CA THR A 34 12.83 6.04 -1.52
C THR A 34 13.66 7.28 -1.23
N ALA A 35 14.08 8.02 -2.26
CA ALA A 35 14.84 9.26 -2.09
C ALA A 35 14.04 10.34 -1.35
N LYS A 36 12.73 10.49 -1.64
CA LYS A 36 11.85 11.42 -0.93
C LYS A 36 11.67 11.06 0.54
N LEU A 37 11.44 9.78 0.83
CA LEU A 37 11.28 9.28 2.19
C LEU A 37 12.57 9.47 2.98
N GLU A 38 13.73 9.15 2.40
CA GLU A 38 15.02 9.36 3.05
C GLU A 38 15.29 10.84 3.32
N LYS A 39 15.03 11.72 2.36
CA LYS A 39 15.18 13.18 2.54
C LYS A 39 14.27 13.71 3.65
N TYR A 40 13.05 13.19 3.75
CA TYR A 40 12.12 13.54 4.81
C TYR A 40 12.62 13.06 6.17
N LEU A 41 13.04 11.80 6.28
CA LEU A 41 13.61 11.24 7.51
C LEU A 41 14.88 11.96 7.95
N ASP A 42 15.73 12.36 7.01
CA ASP A 42 16.92 13.18 7.29
C ASP A 42 16.55 14.55 7.87
N THR A 43 15.52 15.19 7.33
CA THR A 43 14.99 16.45 7.88
C THR A 43 14.48 16.27 9.31
N LEU A 44 13.75 15.18 9.58
CA LEU A 44 13.27 14.87 10.93
C LEU A 44 14.44 14.63 11.89
N ARG A 45 15.49 13.92 11.47
CA ARG A 45 16.69 13.69 12.29
C ARG A 45 17.41 15.00 12.62
N LYS A 46 17.52 15.91 11.64
CA LYS A 46 18.06 17.26 11.85
C LYS A 46 17.22 18.06 12.84
N ASN A 47 15.89 17.96 12.78
CA ASN A 47 15.01 18.62 13.75
C ASN A 47 15.20 18.09 15.17
N VAL A 48 15.36 16.77 15.34
CA VAL A 48 15.64 16.15 16.65
C VAL A 48 16.98 16.65 17.19
N ALA A 49 18.01 16.72 16.34
CA ALA A 49 19.36 17.16 16.72
C ALA A 49 19.50 18.68 16.90
N SER A 50 18.56 19.49 16.41
CA SER A 50 18.67 20.95 16.41
C SER A 50 18.35 21.57 17.77
N ASP A 51 19.23 22.43 18.31
CA ASP A 51 18.97 23.15 19.55
C ASP A 51 17.90 24.26 19.43
N TYR A 52 17.52 24.61 18.19
CA TYR A 52 16.55 25.67 17.89
C TYR A 52 15.11 25.18 17.78
N ILE A 53 14.89 23.87 17.92
CA ILE A 53 13.56 23.25 17.81
C ILE A 53 13.02 22.94 19.20
N SER A 54 11.74 23.25 19.43
CA SER A 54 11.11 22.99 20.73
C SER A 54 11.11 21.50 21.07
N PRO A 55 11.21 21.11 22.36
CA PRO A 55 11.20 19.71 22.77
C PRO A 55 10.00 18.91 22.23
N ARG A 56 8.83 19.54 22.16
CA ARG A 56 7.61 18.93 21.62
C ARG A 56 7.70 18.63 20.12
N GLN A 57 8.34 19.50 19.35
CA GLN A 57 8.57 19.28 17.92
C GLN A 57 9.65 18.20 17.68
N LYS A 58 10.68 18.14 18.54
CA LYS A 58 11.65 17.04 18.53
C LYS A 58 10.97 15.70 18.79
N GLU A 59 10.10 15.63 19.80
CA GLU A 59 9.35 14.43 20.14
C GLU A 59 8.43 13.99 19.00
N ALA A 60 7.72 14.93 18.36
CA ALA A 60 6.90 14.64 17.18
C ALA A 60 7.74 14.10 16.02
N SER A 61 8.91 14.70 15.76
CA SER A 61 9.85 14.26 14.72
C SER A 61 10.38 12.86 15.00
N GLN A 62 10.72 12.56 16.26
CA GLN A 62 11.16 11.23 16.69
C GLN A 62 10.04 10.18 16.50
N LYS A 63 8.80 10.50 16.87
CA LYS A 63 7.65 9.60 16.67
C LYS A 63 7.43 9.23 15.20
N LEU A 64 7.65 10.18 14.28
CA LEU A 64 7.55 9.94 12.84
C LEU A 64 8.69 9.05 12.32
N ILE A 65 9.92 9.26 12.80
CA ILE A 65 11.06 8.38 12.51
C ILE A 65 10.75 6.95 12.97
N ASP A 66 10.27 6.79 14.20
CA ASP A 66 9.95 5.48 14.76
C ASP A 66 8.79 4.82 14.02
N LYS A 67 7.77 5.59 13.59
CA LYS A 67 6.65 5.09 12.78
C LYS A 67 7.15 4.58 11.43
N ALA A 68 8.05 5.30 10.77
CA ALA A 68 8.64 4.88 9.50
C ALA A 68 9.43 3.56 9.65
N ALA A 69 10.22 3.44 10.73
CA ALA A 69 10.96 2.22 11.03
C ALA A 69 10.01 1.03 11.27
N ARG A 70 8.93 1.23 12.03
CA ARG A 70 7.91 0.19 12.26
C ARG A 70 7.21 -0.23 10.98
N LEU A 71 6.87 0.71 10.10
CA LEU A 71 6.23 0.40 8.81
C LEU A 71 7.16 -0.39 7.89
N ARG A 72 8.46 -0.04 7.85
CA ARG A 72 9.47 -0.79 7.08
C ARG A 72 9.75 -2.18 7.64
N ALA A 73 9.71 -2.33 8.97
CA ALA A 73 9.91 -3.60 9.64
C ALA A 73 8.67 -4.50 9.67
N ASN A 74 7.51 -3.99 9.21
CA ASN A 74 6.29 -4.77 9.20
C ASN A 74 6.39 -5.89 8.15
N THR A 75 6.41 -7.14 8.61
CA THR A 75 6.48 -8.33 7.75
C THR A 75 5.11 -8.81 7.28
N GLU A 76 4.03 -8.30 7.88
CA GLU A 76 2.64 -8.61 7.50
C GLU A 76 2.24 -7.87 6.21
N TYR A 77 2.79 -6.67 6.00
CA TYR A 77 2.57 -5.86 4.82
C TYR A 77 3.91 -5.34 4.30
N THR A 78 4.32 -5.80 3.12
CA THR A 78 5.45 -5.18 2.41
C THR A 78 5.03 -3.81 1.89
N TYR A 79 5.17 -2.79 2.74
CA TYR A 79 4.94 -1.41 2.33
C TYR A 79 6.09 -0.95 1.44
N THR A 80 5.77 -0.51 0.23
CA THR A 80 6.71 0.25 -0.59
C THR A 80 7.06 1.56 0.11
N ASP A 81 8.23 2.14 -0.17
CA ASP A 81 8.63 3.41 0.44
C ASP A 81 7.62 4.54 0.14
N CYS A 82 6.90 4.48 -0.98
CA CYS A 82 5.77 5.38 -1.26
C CYS A 82 4.64 5.22 -0.24
N ALA A 83 4.23 3.97 0.04
CA ALA A 83 3.16 3.69 0.99
C ALA A 83 3.57 4.05 2.42
N VAL A 84 4.85 3.85 2.78
CA VAL A 84 5.40 4.33 4.06
C VAL A 84 5.31 5.84 4.14
N PHE A 85 5.73 6.55 3.10
CA PHE A 85 5.68 8.02 3.05
C PHE A 85 4.26 8.57 3.16
N ASP A 86 3.30 8.01 2.43
CA ASP A 86 1.89 8.41 2.51
C ASP A 86 1.33 8.17 3.92
N LYS A 87 1.68 7.07 4.59
CA LYS A 87 1.27 6.80 5.97
C LYS A 87 1.93 7.70 7.01
N LEU A 88 2.96 8.47 6.64
CA LEU A 88 3.62 9.43 7.54
C LEU A 88 3.00 10.82 7.42
N LEU A 89 2.45 11.18 6.25
CA LEU A 89 1.83 12.48 5.99
C LEU A 89 0.36 12.57 6.43
N PHE A 90 -0.28 11.43 6.74
CA PHE A 90 -1.67 11.31 7.18
C PHE A 90 -1.78 10.46 8.46
#